data_AF-A0AA40ZWN6-F1
#
_entry.id   AF-A0AA40ZWN6-F1
#
_cell.length_a   1.000
_cell.length_b   1.000
_cell.length_c   1.000
_cell.angle_alpha   90.00
_cell.angle_beta   90.00
_cell.angle_gamma   90.00
#
_symmetry.space_group_name_H-M   'P 1'
#
loop_
_entity.id
_entity.type
_entity.pdbx_description
1 polymer ?
#
loop_
_entity_poly.entity_id
_entity_poly.type
_entity_poly.pdbx_seq_one_letter_code
_entity_poly.pdbx_strand_id
1 'polypeptide(L)'
;MPRRHLGWATSLVLLAAAPAAYAQYTTTNPQTVSDTDRLFDEPFRPLTRGWMMCTATEGVRLIEAGQTDLAAAQPARMACTREWANLRGVVGKAIGLPRADRALGQLFESFKLKLRGDYLASRVTAIDADAPLTLGVWAMYPIRRGICYVRTRSSDRRYEYKIGRTDGDPTLLITGYSRGIVTKGETRATLDIISPDNTLSRPVDISWKPVGSDIQWQIPLGDDQLTALTRATSIALRSGGTVNRFPFPDLPMSARDFISNCPAPLPRH
;
A
#
# COMPACT_ATOMS: atom_id res chain seq x y z
N MET A 1 64.52 -6.54 -8.50
CA MET A 1 63.99 -5.17 -8.31
C MET A 1 63.16 -4.83 -9.55
N PRO A 2 61.83 -4.70 -9.39
CA PRO A 2 61.27 -3.34 -9.44
C PRO A 2 60.13 -3.08 -8.44
N ARG A 3 59.95 -1.78 -8.21
CA ARG A 3 58.95 -0.99 -7.48
C ARG A 3 57.57 -1.66 -7.28
N ARG A 4 57.11 -1.70 -6.03
CA ARG A 4 55.67 -1.76 -5.70
C ARG A 4 55.26 -0.43 -5.08
N HIS A 5 54.30 0.21 -5.73
CA HIS A 5 53.66 1.44 -5.33
C HIS A 5 52.88 1.24 -4.03
N LEU A 6 53.14 2.10 -3.04
CA LEU A 6 52.16 2.44 -1.99
C LEU A 6 51.10 3.34 -2.63
N GLY A 7 49.83 2.97 -2.47
CA GLY A 7 48.69 3.76 -2.93
C GLY A 7 47.40 3.25 -2.30
N TRP A 8 47.12 3.78 -1.11
CA TRP A 8 45.82 4.00 -0.46
C TRP A 8 44.59 3.26 -1.02
N ALA A 9 44.04 2.35 -0.22
CA ALA A 9 42.62 2.01 -0.24
C ALA A 9 42.15 1.82 1.20
N THR A 10 41.80 2.94 1.82
CA THR A 10 40.94 3.02 2.99
C THR A 10 39.58 2.40 2.72
N SER A 11 39.05 1.73 3.76
CA SER A 11 37.63 1.56 4.05
C SER A 11 36.84 0.57 3.18
N LEU A 12 36.78 -0.67 3.63
CA LEU A 12 35.64 -1.53 3.33
C LEU A 12 35.40 -2.52 4.48
N VAL A 13 34.12 -2.64 4.82
CA VAL A 13 33.49 -3.62 5.71
C VAL A 13 33.53 -3.30 7.21
N LEU A 14 32.47 -2.65 7.67
CA LEU A 14 31.68 -3.06 8.85
C LEU A 14 30.22 -2.62 8.64
N LEU A 15 29.63 -3.14 7.57
CA LEU A 15 28.19 -3.16 7.32
C LEU A 15 27.72 -4.59 7.60
N ALA A 16 27.43 -4.90 8.86
CA ALA A 16 26.61 -6.04 9.31
C ALA A 16 26.65 -6.15 10.85
N ALA A 17 25.98 -5.22 11.53
CA ALA A 17 25.54 -5.41 12.91
C ALA A 17 24.14 -4.80 13.10
N ALA A 18 23.22 -5.20 12.22
CA ALA A 18 21.79 -5.23 12.52
C ALA A 18 21.46 -6.71 12.88
N PRO A 19 20.49 -7.08 13.72
CA PRO A 19 19.44 -6.32 14.40
C PRO A 19 19.17 -6.75 15.88
N ALA A 20 20.06 -7.53 16.52
CA ALA A 20 19.75 -8.17 17.81
C ALA A 20 19.72 -7.22 19.03
N ALA A 21 20.38 -6.05 18.94
CA ALA A 21 20.29 -5.01 19.98
C ALA A 21 19.05 -4.11 19.85
N TYR A 22 18.27 -4.23 18.78
CA TYR A 22 17.15 -3.35 18.46
C TYR A 22 15.80 -3.77 19.07
N ALA A 23 15.69 -5.02 19.54
CA ALA A 23 14.44 -5.55 20.12
C ALA A 23 14.29 -5.31 21.64
N GLN A 24 15.30 -4.75 22.32
CA GLN A 24 15.26 -4.49 23.77
C GLN A 24 15.03 -3.02 24.16
N TYR A 25 14.83 -2.11 23.19
CA TYR A 25 14.70 -0.67 23.47
C TYR A 25 13.25 -0.17 23.57
N THR A 26 12.27 -1.06 23.61
CA THR A 26 10.91 -0.68 24.02
C THR A 26 10.72 -1.16 25.46
N THR A 27 10.57 -0.17 26.36
CA THR A 27 10.27 -0.30 27.80
C THR A 27 11.43 -0.75 28.70
N THR A 28 11.95 0.15 29.56
CA THR A 28 12.30 -0.12 30.98
C THR A 28 13.07 0.99 31.70
N ASN A 29 13.72 1.96 31.04
CA ASN A 29 14.48 3.00 31.77
C ASN A 29 13.62 4.27 32.02
N PRO A 30 13.16 4.52 33.27
CA PRO A 30 12.33 5.68 33.59
C PRO A 30 13.02 7.01 33.32
N GLN A 31 14.36 7.05 33.40
CA GLN A 31 15.12 8.26 33.13
C GLN A 31 15.07 8.64 31.65
N THR A 32 15.09 7.66 30.74
CA THR A 32 14.97 7.94 29.30
C THR A 32 13.59 8.49 28.97
N VAL A 33 12.53 7.94 29.55
CA VAL A 33 11.16 8.45 29.37
C VAL A 33 11.05 9.88 29.90
N SER A 34 11.51 10.14 31.11
CA SER A 34 11.51 11.48 31.71
C SER A 34 12.34 12.48 30.88
N ASP A 35 13.52 12.07 30.40
CA ASP A 35 14.37 12.92 29.56
C ASP A 35 13.71 13.20 28.19
N THR A 36 12.95 12.26 27.63
CA THR A 36 12.17 12.44 26.39
C THR A 36 10.99 13.40 26.61
N ASP A 37 10.25 13.27 27.70
CA ASP A 37 9.12 14.15 28.02
C ASP A 37 9.57 15.61 28.15
N ARG A 38 10.72 15.82 28.80
CA ARG A 38 11.35 17.15 28.90
C ARG A 38 11.61 17.81 27.56
N LEU A 39 11.77 17.06 26.47
CA LEU A 39 11.96 17.63 25.12
C LEU A 39 10.73 18.42 24.63
N PHE A 40 9.57 18.20 25.25
CA PHE A 40 8.34 18.94 24.99
C PHE A 40 8.13 20.13 25.94
N ASP A 41 9.06 20.39 26.85
CA ASP A 41 9.08 21.55 27.74
C ASP A 41 10.05 22.63 27.26
N GLU A 42 9.92 23.82 27.81
CA GLU A 42 10.91 24.88 27.56
C GLU A 42 12.27 24.50 28.18
N PRO A 43 13.40 24.79 27.51
CA PRO A 43 13.54 25.53 26.25
C PRO A 43 13.58 24.63 24.99
N PHE A 44 13.34 23.32 25.11
CA PHE A 44 13.52 22.37 24.01
C PHE A 44 12.33 22.32 23.05
N ARG A 45 11.12 22.63 23.55
CA ARG A 45 9.85 22.56 22.83
C ARG A 45 9.89 23.19 21.43
N PRO A 46 10.44 24.39 21.19
CA PRO A 46 10.46 24.98 19.85
C PRO A 46 11.32 24.18 18.86
N LEU A 47 12.47 23.67 19.30
CA LEU A 47 13.39 22.89 18.48
C LEU A 47 12.81 21.51 18.16
N THR A 48 12.23 20.85 19.16
CA THR A 48 11.53 19.57 19.01
C THR A 48 10.39 19.69 18.00
N ARG A 49 9.54 20.72 18.13
CA ARG A 49 8.45 20.99 17.19
C ARG A 49 8.96 21.31 15.78
N GLY A 50 10.02 22.13 15.66
CA GLY A 50 10.60 22.48 14.37
C GLY A 50 11.10 21.27 13.59
N TRP A 51 11.83 20.36 14.25
CA TRP A 51 12.29 19.12 13.63
C TRP A 51 11.13 18.19 13.22
N MET A 52 10.14 18.00 14.10
CA MET A 52 8.95 17.18 13.80
C MET A 52 8.17 17.75 12.62
N MET A 53 8.00 19.07 12.56
CA MET A 53 7.25 19.75 11.50
C MET A 53 7.98 19.65 10.16
N CYS A 54 9.31 19.84 10.13
CA CYS A 54 10.11 19.62 8.93
C CYS A 54 9.93 18.18 8.41
N THR A 55 10.08 17.19 9.29
CA THR A 55 10.03 15.77 8.90
C THR A 55 8.66 15.38 8.38
N ALA A 56 7.59 15.87 9.01
CA ALA A 56 6.22 15.64 8.55
C ALA A 56 5.98 16.32 7.19
N THR A 57 6.36 17.59 7.04
CA THR A 57 6.14 18.37 5.81
C THR A 57 6.86 17.73 4.61
N GLU A 58 8.12 17.36 4.78
CA GLU A 58 8.88 16.73 3.70
C GLU A 58 8.35 15.33 3.37
N GLY A 59 7.94 14.58 4.39
CA GLY A 59 7.28 13.28 4.20
C GLY A 59 6.00 13.39 3.39
N VAL A 60 5.14 14.36 3.72
CA VAL A 60 3.91 14.65 2.98
C VAL A 60 4.22 15.02 1.52
N ARG A 61 5.16 15.93 1.29
CA ARG A 61 5.58 16.34 -0.07
C ARG A 61 6.03 15.15 -0.92
N LEU A 62 6.79 14.22 -0.34
CA LEU A 62 7.26 13.02 -1.04
C LEU A 62 6.12 12.03 -1.33
N ILE A 63 5.15 11.92 -0.42
CA ILE A 63 3.94 11.09 -0.60
C ILE A 63 3.02 11.66 -1.67
N GLU A 64 2.84 12.98 -1.68
CA GLU A 64 2.11 13.69 -2.73
C GLU A 64 2.76 13.46 -4.10
N ALA A 65 4.10 13.46 -4.16
CA ALA A 65 4.90 13.12 -5.33
C ALA A 65 4.92 11.61 -5.68
N GLY A 66 4.13 10.77 -4.99
CA GLY A 66 3.93 9.36 -5.34
C GLY A 66 4.84 8.37 -4.61
N GLN A 67 5.65 8.80 -3.63
CA GLN A 67 6.45 7.88 -2.83
C GLN A 67 5.60 7.14 -1.77
N THR A 68 6.06 5.96 -1.37
CA THR A 68 5.47 5.21 -0.25
C THR A 68 5.94 5.76 1.09
N ASP A 69 5.24 5.48 2.19
CA ASP A 69 5.65 5.91 3.54
C ASP A 69 7.08 5.49 3.89
N LEU A 70 7.47 4.27 3.52
CA LEU A 70 8.80 3.74 3.79
C LEU A 70 9.86 4.43 2.93
N ALA A 71 9.54 4.69 1.65
CA ALA A 71 10.42 5.40 0.74
C ALA A 71 10.54 6.89 1.08
N ALA A 72 9.50 7.49 1.67
CA ALA A 72 9.48 8.90 2.08
C ALA A 72 10.13 9.13 3.46
N ALA A 73 10.08 8.15 4.36
CA ALA A 73 10.58 8.31 5.74
C ALA A 73 12.08 8.62 5.82
N GLN A 74 12.91 7.91 5.05
CA GLN A 74 14.35 8.12 5.08
C GLN A 74 14.79 9.44 4.42
N PRO A 75 14.31 9.82 3.22
CA PRO A 75 14.60 11.11 2.62
C PRO A 75 14.03 12.30 3.42
N ALA A 76 12.81 12.19 3.98
CA ALA A 76 12.25 13.22 4.84
C ALA A 76 13.13 13.49 6.07
N ARG A 77 13.65 12.42 6.67
CA ARG A 77 14.62 12.52 7.76
C ARG A 77 15.93 13.17 7.31
N MET A 78 16.45 12.79 6.14
CA MET A 78 17.70 13.36 5.62
C MET A 78 17.58 14.86 5.32
N ALA A 79 16.43 15.30 4.80
CA ALA A 79 16.14 16.71 4.55
C ALA A 79 16.16 17.54 5.84
N CYS A 80 15.75 16.95 6.96
CA CYS A 80 15.65 17.61 8.27
C CYS A 80 16.85 17.35 9.20
N THR A 81 18.03 17.03 8.61
CA THR A 81 19.25 16.72 9.36
C THR A 81 19.83 17.93 10.09
N ARG A 82 19.62 19.14 9.58
CA ARG A 82 20.07 20.38 10.22
C ARG A 82 19.31 20.67 11.50
N GLU A 83 17.99 20.52 11.45
CA GLU A 83 17.06 20.69 12.57
C GLU A 83 17.36 19.65 13.65
N TRP A 84 17.62 18.40 13.23
CA TRP A 84 18.05 17.33 14.11
C TRP A 84 19.39 17.62 14.80
N ALA A 85 20.38 18.09 14.05
CA ALA A 85 21.69 18.43 14.61
C ALA A 85 21.61 19.57 15.63
N ASN A 86 20.80 20.60 15.34
CA ASN A 86 20.57 21.72 16.26
C ASN A 86 19.91 21.26 17.57
N LEU A 87 18.83 20.45 17.47
CA LEU A 87 18.16 19.87 18.64
C LEU A 87 19.14 19.02 19.47
N ARG A 88 19.88 18.12 18.82
CA ARG A 88 20.89 17.27 19.49
C ARG A 88 21.96 18.10 20.21
N GLY A 89 22.44 19.17 19.57
CA GLY A 89 23.45 20.04 20.17
C GLY A 89 22.97 20.75 21.44
N VAL A 90 21.73 21.25 21.44
CA VAL A 90 21.14 21.96 22.59
C VAL A 90 20.82 20.99 23.74
N VAL A 91 20.18 19.85 23.44
CA VAL A 91 19.86 18.83 24.45
C VAL A 91 21.14 18.21 25.02
N GLY A 92 22.13 17.93 24.17
CA GLY A 92 23.43 17.38 24.56
C GLY A 92 24.18 18.25 25.56
N LYS A 93 24.10 19.58 25.42
CA LYS A 93 24.67 20.54 26.39
C LYS A 93 23.94 20.52 27.74
N ALA A 94 22.63 20.25 27.75
CA ALA A 94 21.81 20.33 28.94
C ALA A 94 21.82 19.07 29.82
N ILE A 95 21.82 17.88 29.19
CA ILE A 95 21.71 16.60 29.92
C ILE A 95 22.86 15.62 29.62
N GLY A 96 23.84 16.03 28.81
CA GLY A 96 24.94 15.19 28.36
C GLY A 96 24.59 14.33 27.14
N LEU A 97 25.54 14.20 26.20
CA LEU A 97 25.32 13.54 24.90
C LEU A 97 24.78 12.10 24.99
N PRO A 98 25.31 11.19 25.85
CA PRO A 98 24.80 9.82 25.91
C PRO A 98 23.34 9.73 26.36
N ARG A 99 22.89 10.66 27.21
CA ARG A 99 21.49 10.74 27.65
C ARG A 99 20.61 11.39 26.60
N ALA A 100 21.09 12.48 26.00
CA ALA A 100 20.43 13.15 24.89
C ALA A 100 20.16 12.20 23.73
N ASP A 101 21.14 11.38 23.33
CA ASP A 101 21.00 10.42 22.23
C ASP A 101 19.92 9.37 22.52
N ARG A 102 19.81 8.89 23.77
CA ARG A 102 18.73 7.98 24.18
C ARG A 102 17.36 8.66 24.15
N ALA A 103 17.25 9.86 24.71
CA ALA A 103 15.99 10.60 24.75
C ALA A 103 15.49 10.96 23.34
N LEU A 104 16.42 11.33 22.45
CA LEU A 104 16.14 11.63 21.04
C LEU A 104 15.81 10.37 20.24
N GLY A 105 16.47 9.24 20.50
CA GLY A 105 16.10 7.96 19.92
C GLY A 105 14.66 7.57 20.26
N GLN A 106 14.30 7.67 21.55
CA GLN A 106 12.94 7.42 22.04
C GLN A 106 11.90 8.40 21.44
N LEU A 107 12.26 9.68 21.31
CA LEU A 107 11.44 10.69 20.61
C LEU A 107 11.17 10.26 19.17
N PHE A 108 12.19 9.82 18.44
CA PHE A 108 12.02 9.36 17.06
C PHE A 108 11.08 8.14 16.98
N GLU A 109 11.25 7.17 17.86
CA GLU A 109 10.39 5.98 17.89
C GLU A 109 8.92 6.33 18.17
N SER A 110 8.66 7.23 19.12
CA SER A 110 7.28 7.70 19.40
C SER A 110 6.70 8.52 18.24
N PHE A 111 7.53 9.33 17.57
CA PHE A 111 7.13 10.15 16.44
C PHE A 111 6.76 9.33 15.19
N LYS A 112 7.33 8.13 15.01
CA LYS A 112 6.93 7.22 13.90
C LYS A 112 5.43 6.93 13.90
N LEU A 113 4.79 6.81 15.06
CA LEU A 113 3.34 6.61 15.15
C LEU A 113 2.55 7.81 14.64
N LYS A 114 3.01 9.04 14.95
CA LYS A 114 2.42 10.26 14.44
C LYS A 114 2.60 10.39 12.92
N LEU A 115 3.80 10.11 12.40
CA LEU A 115 4.07 10.12 10.97
C LEU A 115 3.15 9.16 10.20
N ARG A 116 2.86 7.97 10.75
CA ARG A 116 1.88 7.04 10.15
C ARG A 116 0.49 7.67 9.99
N GLY A 117 0.05 8.46 10.96
CA GLY A 117 -1.22 9.19 10.90
C GLY A 117 -1.21 10.31 9.85
N ASP A 118 -0.19 11.16 9.88
CA ASP A 118 -0.06 12.29 8.95
C ASP A 118 0.07 11.82 7.49
N TYR A 119 0.82 10.73 7.26
CA TYR A 119 0.98 10.11 5.95
C TYR A 119 -0.31 9.44 5.45
N LEU A 120 -1.09 8.85 6.35
CA LEU A 120 -2.41 8.29 6.01
C LEU A 120 -3.39 9.40 5.59
N ALA A 121 -3.47 10.50 6.33
CA ALA A 121 -4.35 11.63 6.01
C ALA A 121 -3.99 12.28 4.66
N SER A 122 -2.69 12.41 4.38
CA SER A 122 -2.20 12.95 3.10
C SER A 122 -2.54 12.03 1.93
N ARG A 123 -2.51 10.71 2.14
CA ARG A 123 -2.98 9.74 1.12
C ARG A 123 -4.46 9.84 0.84
N VAL A 124 -5.30 9.97 1.88
CA VAL A 124 -6.75 10.13 1.70
C VAL A 124 -7.04 11.38 0.88
N THR A 125 -6.41 12.49 1.23
CA THR A 125 -6.55 13.77 0.51
C THR A 125 -6.10 13.66 -0.95
N ALA A 126 -4.97 12.99 -1.21
CA ALA A 126 -4.48 12.78 -2.57
C ALA A 126 -5.37 11.82 -3.39
N ILE A 127 -6.00 10.83 -2.75
CA ILE A 127 -6.99 9.94 -3.38
C ILE A 127 -8.25 10.71 -3.78
N ASP A 128 -8.73 11.59 -2.88
CA ASP A 128 -9.92 12.41 -3.14
C ASP A 128 -9.68 13.45 -4.25
N ALA A 129 -8.44 13.93 -4.39
CA ALA A 129 -8.05 14.91 -5.41
C ALA A 129 -7.91 14.32 -6.83
N ASP A 130 -7.49 13.06 -6.96
CA ASP A 130 -7.16 12.48 -8.28
C ASP A 130 -8.42 12.10 -9.10
N ALA A 131 -9.59 11.94 -8.46
CA ALA A 131 -10.85 11.49 -9.09
C ALA A 131 -10.71 10.16 -9.89
N PRO A 132 -11.79 9.46 -10.28
CA PRO A 132 -11.64 8.34 -11.20
C PRO A 132 -11.23 8.82 -12.59
N LEU A 133 -10.22 8.17 -13.17
CA LEU A 133 -10.00 8.27 -14.62
C LEU A 133 -11.06 7.39 -15.31
N THR A 134 -11.97 8.01 -16.05
CA THR A 134 -13.06 7.30 -16.73
C THR A 134 -12.70 6.98 -18.18
N LEU A 135 -12.80 5.72 -18.58
CA LEU A 135 -12.66 5.26 -19.97
C LEU A 135 -13.89 4.46 -20.38
N GLY A 136 -14.74 5.05 -21.23
CA GLY A 136 -16.06 4.52 -21.52
C GLY A 136 -16.90 4.47 -20.24
N VAL A 137 -17.44 3.28 -19.93
CA VAL A 137 -18.21 3.03 -18.69
C VAL A 137 -17.35 2.65 -17.49
N TRP A 138 -16.04 2.46 -17.69
CA TRP A 138 -15.13 2.03 -16.63
C TRP A 138 -14.53 3.23 -15.91
N ALA A 139 -14.69 3.26 -14.60
CA ALA A 139 -13.97 4.16 -13.70
C ALA A 139 -12.74 3.45 -13.15
N MET A 140 -11.56 4.03 -13.36
CA MET A 140 -10.29 3.50 -12.90
C MET A 140 -9.79 4.29 -11.69
N TYR A 141 -9.43 3.57 -10.64
CA TYR A 141 -9.04 4.16 -9.37
C TYR A 141 -7.62 3.69 -9.01
N PRO A 142 -6.62 4.59 -9.08
CA PRO A 142 -5.32 4.32 -8.49
C PRO A 142 -5.45 4.44 -6.97
N ILE A 143 -5.73 3.33 -6.28
CA ILE A 143 -5.64 3.34 -4.82
C ILE A 143 -4.14 3.29 -4.48
N ARG A 144 -3.54 4.47 -4.23
CA ARG A 144 -2.10 4.63 -3.94
C ARG A 144 -1.62 3.53 -2.97
N ARG A 145 -0.47 2.91 -3.27
CA ARG A 145 0.16 1.71 -2.64
C ARG A 145 -0.24 0.36 -3.23
N GLY A 146 -0.24 0.27 -4.55
CA GLY A 146 -0.31 -1.03 -5.23
C GLY A 146 -1.67 -1.72 -5.18
N ILE A 147 -2.71 -0.97 -4.84
CA ILE A 147 -4.08 -1.40 -4.99
C ILE A 147 -4.64 -0.67 -6.19
N CYS A 148 -5.07 -1.38 -7.22
CA CYS A 148 -5.69 -0.77 -8.38
C CYS A 148 -7.00 -1.47 -8.59
N TYR A 149 -8.06 -0.71 -8.82
CA TYR A 149 -9.29 -1.33 -9.27
C TYR A 149 -9.96 -0.51 -10.35
N VAL A 150 -10.64 -1.23 -11.22
CA VAL A 150 -11.54 -0.68 -12.22
C VAL A 150 -12.95 -1.12 -11.87
N ARG A 151 -13.92 -0.22 -12.06
CA ARG A 151 -15.32 -0.46 -11.73
C ARG A 151 -16.20 -0.08 -12.89
N THR A 152 -17.25 -0.86 -13.11
CA THR A 152 -18.35 -0.51 -13.99
C THR A 152 -19.65 -1.18 -13.52
N ARG A 153 -20.74 -0.93 -14.23
CA ARG A 153 -22.02 -1.62 -14.09
C ARG A 153 -22.47 -2.18 -15.43
N SER A 154 -23.27 -3.23 -15.41
CA SER A 154 -23.98 -3.71 -16.60
C SER A 154 -24.89 -2.61 -17.16
N SER A 155 -25.21 -2.69 -18.45
CA SER A 155 -26.09 -1.72 -19.13
C SER A 155 -27.46 -1.59 -18.46
N ASP A 156 -28.00 -2.72 -17.98
CA ASP A 156 -29.26 -2.79 -17.22
C ASP A 156 -29.11 -2.47 -15.72
N ARG A 157 -27.90 -2.13 -15.27
CA ARG A 157 -27.53 -1.81 -13.88
C ARG A 157 -27.81 -2.91 -12.85
N ARG A 158 -28.10 -4.14 -13.29
CA ARG A 158 -28.34 -5.29 -12.40
C ARG A 158 -27.06 -5.86 -11.79
N TYR A 159 -25.92 -5.57 -12.41
CA TYR A 159 -24.63 -6.10 -11.98
C TYR A 159 -23.61 -4.97 -11.84
N GLU A 160 -22.83 -5.04 -10.77
CA GLU A 160 -21.62 -4.24 -10.58
C GLU A 160 -20.39 -5.12 -10.72
N TYR A 161 -19.45 -4.67 -11.53
CA TYR A 161 -18.17 -5.34 -11.75
C TYR A 161 -17.06 -4.51 -11.14
N LYS A 162 -16.19 -5.15 -10.37
CA LYS A 162 -14.93 -4.56 -9.94
C LYS A 162 -13.82 -5.54 -10.25
N ILE A 163 -12.77 -5.08 -10.93
CA ILE A 163 -11.55 -5.87 -11.10
C ILE A 163 -10.50 -5.14 -10.31
N GLY A 164 -9.96 -5.77 -9.28
CA GLY A 164 -8.98 -5.17 -8.40
C GLY A 164 -7.75 -6.05 -8.24
N ARG A 165 -6.58 -5.44 -8.10
CA ARG A 165 -5.36 -6.11 -7.68
C ARG A 165 -4.93 -5.48 -6.36
N THR A 166 -4.74 -6.28 -5.31
CA THR A 166 -4.20 -5.84 -4.02
C THR A 166 -2.85 -6.49 -3.78
N ASP A 167 -2.77 -7.79 -3.49
CA ASP A 167 -1.54 -8.50 -3.15
C ASP A 167 -1.51 -9.84 -3.93
N GLY A 168 -1.17 -9.79 -5.22
CA GLY A 168 -1.10 -10.99 -6.08
C GLY A 168 -1.98 -10.91 -7.33
N ASP A 169 -2.66 -12.02 -7.64
CA ASP A 169 -3.47 -12.13 -8.84
C ASP A 169 -4.65 -11.12 -8.83
N PRO A 170 -5.01 -10.54 -9.98
CA PRO A 170 -6.21 -9.73 -10.11
C PRO A 170 -7.42 -10.51 -9.63
N THR A 171 -8.36 -9.83 -9.00
CA THR A 171 -9.59 -10.42 -8.49
C THR A 171 -10.78 -9.73 -9.14
N LEU A 172 -11.64 -10.50 -9.75
CA LEU A 172 -12.94 -10.06 -10.24
C LEU A 172 -13.98 -10.21 -9.13
N LEU A 173 -14.65 -9.12 -8.82
CA LEU A 173 -15.85 -9.07 -8.00
C LEU A 173 -17.06 -8.82 -8.90
N ILE A 174 -18.08 -9.67 -8.76
CA ILE A 174 -19.38 -9.50 -9.43
C ILE A 174 -20.44 -9.39 -8.33
N THR A 175 -21.10 -8.24 -8.23
CA THR A 175 -22.21 -8.04 -7.29
C THR A 175 -23.51 -7.89 -8.05
N GLY A 176 -24.53 -8.68 -7.70
CA GLY A 176 -25.87 -8.54 -8.24
C GLY A 176 -26.75 -9.75 -7.94
N TYR A 177 -27.90 -9.81 -8.60
CA TYR A 177 -28.86 -10.87 -8.41
C TYR A 177 -28.36 -12.22 -8.97
N SER A 178 -28.33 -13.25 -8.12
CA SER A 178 -28.05 -14.64 -8.51
C SER A 178 -29.35 -15.33 -8.94
N ARG A 179 -29.33 -16.03 -10.07
CA ARG A 179 -30.51 -16.78 -10.56
C ARG A 179 -30.70 -18.13 -9.86
N GLY A 180 -29.71 -18.57 -9.09
CA GLY A 180 -29.73 -19.83 -8.36
C GLY A 180 -29.44 -19.66 -6.87
N ILE A 181 -29.80 -20.69 -6.09
CA ILE A 181 -29.39 -20.83 -4.70
C ILE A 181 -27.89 -21.10 -4.70
N VAL A 182 -27.12 -20.23 -4.07
CA VAL A 182 -25.69 -20.48 -3.87
C VAL A 182 -25.53 -21.39 -2.67
N THR A 183 -24.83 -22.50 -2.86
CA THR A 183 -24.69 -23.50 -1.80
C THR A 183 -23.69 -23.02 -0.76
N LYS A 184 -24.08 -23.04 0.52
CA LYS A 184 -23.19 -22.67 1.62
C LYS A 184 -21.97 -23.59 1.65
N GLY A 185 -20.77 -23.02 1.59
CA GLY A 185 -19.51 -23.77 1.55
C GLY A 185 -18.98 -24.08 0.15
N GLU A 186 -19.64 -23.60 -0.91
CA GLU A 186 -19.15 -23.70 -2.27
C GLU A 186 -17.92 -22.80 -2.48
N THR A 187 -16.78 -23.43 -2.81
CA THR A 187 -15.47 -22.76 -2.93
C THR A 187 -14.80 -22.94 -4.30
N ARG A 188 -15.42 -23.69 -5.21
CA ARG A 188 -14.91 -23.91 -6.58
C ARG A 188 -16.00 -23.71 -7.60
N ALA A 189 -15.62 -23.26 -8.79
CA ALA A 189 -16.50 -23.12 -9.94
C ALA A 189 -15.71 -23.30 -11.24
N THR A 190 -16.42 -23.40 -12.35
CA THR A 190 -15.84 -23.16 -13.68
C THR A 190 -16.24 -21.75 -14.12
N LEU A 191 -15.24 -20.92 -14.40
CA LEU A 191 -15.38 -19.62 -15.02
C LEU A 191 -15.30 -19.80 -16.54
N ASP A 192 -16.38 -19.45 -17.23
CA ASP A 192 -16.41 -19.32 -18.68
C ASP A 192 -16.39 -17.84 -19.06
N ILE A 193 -15.35 -17.40 -19.77
CA ILE A 193 -15.26 -16.07 -20.38
C ILE A 193 -15.63 -16.23 -21.85
N ILE A 194 -16.79 -15.69 -22.22
CA ILE A 194 -17.40 -15.88 -23.54
C ILE A 194 -17.12 -14.63 -24.37
N SER A 195 -16.42 -14.81 -25.49
CA SER A 195 -16.16 -13.81 -26.51
C SER A 195 -16.88 -14.20 -27.82
N PRO A 196 -16.97 -13.31 -28.83
CA PRO A 196 -17.64 -13.64 -30.10
C PRO A 196 -17.01 -14.85 -30.81
N ASP A 197 -15.70 -15.05 -30.65
CA ASP A 197 -14.92 -16.01 -31.44
C ASP A 197 -14.62 -17.31 -30.67
N ASN A 198 -14.61 -17.24 -29.33
CA ASN A 198 -14.18 -18.34 -28.47
C ASN A 198 -14.76 -18.25 -27.05
N THR A 199 -14.79 -19.37 -26.34
CA THR A 199 -15.05 -19.43 -24.90
C THR A 199 -13.82 -19.96 -24.17
N LEU A 200 -13.26 -19.16 -23.25
CA LEU A 200 -12.22 -19.61 -22.34
C LEU A 200 -12.87 -20.18 -21.07
N SER A 201 -12.76 -21.50 -20.88
CA SER A 201 -13.28 -22.20 -19.70
C SER A 201 -12.15 -22.63 -18.77
N ARG A 202 -12.17 -22.19 -17.51
CA ARG A 202 -11.17 -22.54 -16.51
C ARG A 202 -11.81 -22.88 -15.16
N PRO A 203 -11.34 -23.93 -14.46
CA PRO A 203 -11.67 -24.09 -13.06
C PRO A 203 -11.03 -22.95 -12.25
N VAL A 204 -11.79 -22.39 -11.31
CA VAL A 204 -11.36 -21.30 -10.44
C VAL A 204 -11.81 -21.60 -9.02
N ASP A 205 -11.01 -21.16 -8.05
CA ASP A 205 -11.48 -21.03 -6.69
C ASP A 205 -12.37 -19.79 -6.60
N ILE A 206 -13.44 -19.87 -5.82
CA ILE A 206 -14.38 -18.77 -5.62
C ILE A 206 -14.67 -18.59 -4.14
N SER A 207 -15.00 -17.36 -3.77
CA SER A 207 -15.69 -17.08 -2.53
C SER A 207 -16.87 -16.17 -2.81
N TRP A 208 -17.86 -16.17 -1.92
CA TRP A 208 -19.04 -15.34 -2.09
C TRP A 208 -19.58 -14.92 -0.74
N LYS A 209 -20.30 -13.80 -0.74
CA LYS A 209 -21.04 -13.32 0.43
C LYS A 209 -22.34 -12.62 0.03
N PRO A 210 -23.38 -12.68 0.86
CA PRO A 210 -24.56 -11.86 0.67
C PRO A 210 -24.21 -10.37 0.88
N VAL A 211 -24.80 -9.50 0.05
CA VAL A 211 -24.68 -8.04 0.15
C VAL A 211 -26.08 -7.45 -0.04
N GLY A 212 -26.79 -7.22 1.06
CA GLY A 212 -28.21 -6.85 1.01
C GLY A 212 -29.03 -7.99 0.40
N SER A 213 -29.78 -7.70 -0.66
CA SER A 213 -30.51 -8.70 -1.47
C SER A 213 -29.66 -9.39 -2.53
N ASP A 214 -28.43 -8.92 -2.77
CA ASP A 214 -27.55 -9.40 -3.83
C ASP A 214 -26.51 -10.38 -3.31
N ILE A 215 -25.79 -11.01 -4.24
CA ILE A 215 -24.62 -11.83 -3.96
C ILE A 215 -23.41 -11.17 -4.58
N GLN A 216 -22.33 -11.08 -3.79
CA GLN A 216 -21.02 -10.70 -4.29
C GLN A 216 -20.16 -11.96 -4.43
N TRP A 217 -19.81 -12.28 -5.66
CA TRP A 217 -18.81 -13.29 -6.00
C TRP A 217 -17.43 -12.65 -6.03
N GLN A 218 -16.43 -13.41 -5.59
CA GLN A 218 -15.03 -13.06 -5.63
C GLN A 218 -14.25 -14.19 -6.32
N ILE A 219 -13.58 -13.84 -7.41
CA ILE A 219 -12.95 -14.78 -8.34
C ILE A 219 -11.52 -14.29 -8.61
N PRO A 220 -10.48 -14.98 -8.12
CA PRO A 220 -9.11 -14.73 -8.56
C PRO A 220 -8.99 -15.01 -10.07
N LEU A 221 -8.25 -14.15 -10.77
CA LEU A 221 -8.01 -14.24 -12.21
C LEU A 221 -6.53 -14.44 -12.48
N GLY A 222 -6.18 -15.42 -13.30
CA GLY A 222 -4.89 -15.46 -13.97
C GLY A 222 -4.76 -14.35 -15.03
N ASP A 223 -3.54 -14.09 -15.48
CA ASP A 223 -3.28 -13.10 -16.53
C ASP A 223 -3.94 -13.46 -17.87
N ASP A 224 -4.10 -14.76 -18.19
CA ASP A 224 -4.83 -15.23 -19.37
C ASP A 224 -6.32 -14.90 -19.26
N GLN A 225 -6.93 -15.11 -18.09
CA GLN A 225 -8.32 -14.77 -17.82
C GLN A 225 -8.56 -13.26 -17.86
N LEU A 226 -7.68 -12.46 -17.23
CA LEU A 226 -7.76 -10.99 -17.29
C LEU A 226 -7.66 -10.49 -18.74
N THR A 227 -6.78 -11.10 -19.54
CA THR A 227 -6.65 -10.76 -20.96
C THR A 227 -7.89 -11.17 -21.76
N ALA A 228 -8.50 -12.32 -21.46
CA ALA A 228 -9.73 -12.76 -22.13
C ALA A 228 -10.92 -11.82 -21.85
N LEU A 229 -10.94 -11.13 -20.70
CA LEU A 229 -12.01 -10.18 -20.37
C LEU A 229 -12.07 -8.97 -21.32
N THR A 230 -10.99 -8.62 -22.00
CA THR A 230 -10.97 -7.47 -22.95
C THR A 230 -11.73 -7.74 -24.25
N ARG A 231 -12.21 -8.97 -24.45
CA ARG A 231 -13.05 -9.36 -25.59
C ARG A 231 -14.34 -10.04 -25.14
N ALA A 232 -14.61 -10.06 -23.84
CA ALA A 232 -15.74 -10.78 -23.29
C ALA A 232 -17.05 -10.02 -23.56
N THR A 233 -18.06 -10.75 -24.03
CA THR A 233 -19.43 -10.27 -24.12
C THR A 233 -20.27 -10.76 -22.95
N SER A 234 -19.85 -11.87 -22.33
CA SER A 234 -20.48 -12.39 -21.12
C SER A 234 -19.53 -13.28 -20.32
N ILE A 235 -19.86 -13.44 -19.04
CA ILE A 235 -19.18 -14.36 -18.12
C ILE A 235 -20.21 -15.35 -17.60
N ALA A 236 -19.85 -16.62 -17.51
CA ALA A 236 -20.65 -17.62 -16.82
C ALA A 236 -19.86 -18.22 -15.65
N LEU A 237 -20.49 -18.29 -14.48
CA LEU A 237 -20.02 -19.08 -13.35
C LEU A 237 -20.87 -20.35 -13.25
N ARG A 238 -20.23 -21.49 -13.44
CA ARG A 238 -20.87 -22.81 -13.28
C ARG A 238 -20.40 -23.45 -11.98
N SER A 239 -21.32 -23.68 -11.05
CA SER A 239 -21.01 -24.42 -9.82
C SER A 239 -22.23 -25.13 -9.24
N GLY A 240 -22.01 -26.31 -8.64
CA GLY A 240 -23.06 -27.08 -7.98
C GLY A 240 -24.27 -27.43 -8.87
N GLY A 241 -24.11 -27.45 -10.19
CA GLY A 241 -25.21 -27.63 -11.16
C GLY A 241 -25.96 -26.34 -11.53
N THR A 242 -25.64 -25.22 -10.90
CA THR A 242 -26.15 -23.88 -11.24
C THR A 242 -25.25 -23.19 -12.26
N VAL A 243 -25.86 -22.40 -13.15
CA VAL A 243 -25.15 -21.57 -14.12
C VAL A 243 -25.62 -20.13 -13.99
N ASN A 244 -24.76 -19.28 -13.44
CA ASN A 244 -25.00 -17.84 -13.37
C ASN A 244 -24.32 -17.17 -14.55
N ARG A 245 -25.11 -16.58 -15.46
CA ARG A 245 -24.61 -15.81 -16.61
C ARG A 245 -24.75 -14.32 -16.36
N PHE A 246 -23.67 -13.60 -16.62
CA PHE A 246 -23.54 -12.17 -16.41
C PHE A 246 -23.18 -11.51 -17.75
N PRO A 247 -23.99 -10.56 -18.26
CA PRO A 247 -23.59 -9.77 -19.42
C PRO A 247 -22.39 -8.90 -19.04
N PHE A 248 -21.27 -9.04 -19.73
CA PHE A 248 -20.04 -8.34 -19.37
C PHE A 248 -19.82 -7.17 -20.32
N PRO A 249 -19.65 -5.93 -19.81
CA PRO A 249 -19.30 -4.81 -20.66
C PRO A 249 -17.88 -4.97 -21.19
N ASP A 250 -17.64 -4.49 -22.40
CA ASP A 250 -16.30 -4.48 -23.00
C ASP A 250 -15.30 -3.81 -22.05
N LEU A 251 -14.20 -4.51 -21.72
CA LEU A 251 -13.15 -4.01 -20.85
C LEU A 251 -12.05 -3.39 -21.72
N PRO A 252 -11.87 -2.06 -21.71
CA PRO A 252 -10.84 -1.40 -22.50
C PRO A 252 -9.44 -1.95 -22.18
N MET A 253 -8.60 -2.09 -23.21
CA MET A 253 -7.21 -2.54 -23.05
C MET A 253 -6.44 -1.70 -22.01
N SER A 254 -6.67 -0.40 -21.96
CA SER A 254 -6.09 0.50 -20.96
C SER A 254 -6.54 0.20 -19.53
N ALA A 255 -7.79 -0.22 -19.31
CA ALA A 255 -8.27 -0.63 -18.00
C ALA A 255 -7.63 -1.97 -17.58
N ARG A 256 -7.45 -2.89 -18.53
CA ARG A 256 -6.69 -4.13 -18.31
C ARG A 256 -5.23 -3.81 -17.96
N ASP A 257 -4.57 -2.97 -18.74
CA ASP A 257 -3.16 -2.62 -18.54
C ASP A 257 -2.95 -1.87 -17.21
N PHE A 258 -3.91 -1.03 -16.82
CA PHE A 258 -3.93 -0.38 -15.52
C PHE A 258 -3.94 -1.40 -14.37
N ILE A 259 -4.72 -2.49 -14.47
CA ILE A 259 -4.71 -3.57 -13.48
C ILE A 259 -3.43 -4.41 -13.55
N SER A 260 -2.97 -4.76 -14.75
CA SER A 260 -1.78 -5.60 -14.95
C SER A 260 -0.49 -4.91 -14.51
N ASN A 261 -0.40 -3.59 -14.67
CA ASN A 261 0.74 -2.80 -14.26
C ASN A 261 0.58 -2.24 -12.84
N CYS A 262 -0.45 -2.67 -12.11
CA CYS A 262 -0.62 -2.25 -10.73
C CYS A 262 0.62 -2.62 -9.92
N PRO A 263 1.32 -1.66 -9.29
CA PRO A 263 2.49 -1.96 -8.48
C PRO A 263 2.09 -2.94 -7.37
N ALA A 264 2.96 -3.87 -6.94
CA ALA A 264 2.66 -4.64 -5.74
C ALA A 264 2.70 -3.69 -4.51
N PRO A 265 1.76 -3.79 -3.56
CA PRO A 265 1.91 -3.18 -2.25
C PRO A 265 3.16 -3.75 -1.58
N LEU A 266 3.92 -2.87 -0.94
CA LEU A 266 5.09 -3.30 -0.17
C LEU A 266 4.63 -4.24 0.96
N PRO A 267 5.37 -5.33 1.24
CA PRO A 267 5.02 -6.26 2.30
C PRO A 267 4.87 -5.52 3.63
N ARG A 268 3.83 -5.91 4.39
CA ARG A 268 3.62 -5.44 5.75
C ARG A 268 4.73 -6.03 6.63
N HIS A 269 5.71 -5.21 7.02
CA HIS A 269 6.69 -5.52 8.05
C HIS A 269 6.25 -4.94 9.39
#